data_AF-A0A7S1E1Q8-F1
#
_entry.id   AF-A0A7S1E1Q8-F1
#
_cell.length_a   1.000
_cell.length_b   1.000
_cell.length_c   1.000
_cell.angle_alpha   90.00
_cell.angle_beta   90.00
_cell.angle_gamma   90.00
#
_symmetry.space_group_name_H-M   'P 1'
#
loop_
_entity.id
_entity.type
_entity.pdbx_description
1 polymer ?
#
loop_
_entity_poly.entity_id
_entity_poly.type
_entity_poly.pdbx_seq_one_letter_code
_entity_poly.pdbx_strand_id
1 'polypeptide(L)'
;MGKTKPPFSFTPHEIRTLSMVGAVDVRGARRQVDLVNDGVSASESERQALEEAVSDCEQLFASVMARSSHLAREIESQYGSRPADSERFSFWLSSILPVPYGDKHCLLTCLNTTERLTLCRDLMRTSLGM
;
A
#
# COMPACT_ATOMS: atom_id res chain seq x y z
N MET A 1 17.05 3.63 49.39
CA MET A 1 17.94 3.72 48.20
C MET A 1 17.66 2.49 47.33
N GLY A 2 16.65 2.56 46.46
CA GLY A 2 16.25 1.46 45.59
C GLY A 2 16.77 1.69 44.18
N LYS A 3 17.68 0.82 43.70
CA LYS A 3 18.24 0.85 42.34
C LYS A 3 17.23 0.22 41.38
N THR A 4 16.55 1.03 40.57
CA THR A 4 15.67 0.57 39.49
C THR A 4 16.51 0.13 38.29
N LYS A 5 16.34 -1.15 37.92
CA LYS A 5 16.94 -1.79 36.74
C LYS A 5 16.08 -1.47 35.51
N PRO A 6 16.64 -1.02 34.37
CA PRO A 6 15.87 -0.77 33.15
C PRO A 6 15.50 -2.09 32.45
N PRO A 7 14.29 -2.23 31.86
CA PRO A 7 13.87 -3.46 31.21
C PRO A 7 14.10 -3.38 29.69
N PHE A 8 15.34 -3.20 29.23
CA PHE A 8 15.68 -3.39 27.82
C PHE A 8 17.11 -3.91 27.69
N SER A 9 17.24 -5.24 27.58
CA SER A 9 18.47 -5.93 27.23
C SER A 9 18.25 -6.67 25.91
N PHE A 10 18.85 -6.16 24.83
CA PHE A 10 18.95 -6.86 23.55
C PHE A 10 20.21 -7.72 23.55
N THR A 11 20.06 -9.01 23.25
CA THR A 11 21.17 -9.94 23.02
C THR A 11 21.36 -10.15 21.51
N PRO A 12 22.59 -10.04 20.96
CA PRO A 12 22.84 -10.18 19.52
C PRO A 12 23.40 -11.58 19.19
N HIS A 13 22.53 -12.53 18.87
CA HIS A 13 22.85 -13.84 18.28
C HIS A 13 21.55 -14.30 17.60
N GLU A 14 21.46 -14.75 16.34
CA GLU A 14 22.37 -15.48 15.49
C GLU A 14 22.05 -15.14 14.02
N ILE A 15 23.04 -14.64 13.26
CA ILE A 15 23.03 -14.71 11.80
C ILE A 15 23.48 -16.13 11.46
N ARG A 16 22.56 -16.99 11.01
CA ARG A 16 22.91 -18.28 10.41
C ARG A 16 22.72 -18.22 8.90
N THR A 17 23.85 -18.01 8.26
CA THR A 17 24.19 -18.40 6.90
C THR A 17 23.76 -19.84 6.63
N LEU A 18 22.96 -20.07 5.59
CA LEU A 18 22.89 -21.36 4.91
C LEU A 18 23.21 -21.14 3.44
N SER A 19 24.50 -21.31 3.14
CA SER A 19 25.01 -21.65 1.82
C SER A 19 25.08 -23.18 1.74
N MET A 20 24.29 -23.78 0.87
CA MET A 20 24.56 -25.13 0.36
C MET A 20 24.10 -25.25 -1.10
N VAL A 21 25.08 -24.99 -1.98
CA VAL A 21 25.48 -25.81 -3.13
C VAL A 21 24.43 -26.79 -3.68
N GLY A 22 23.85 -26.41 -4.81
CA GLY A 22 23.41 -27.32 -5.87
C GLY A 22 24.11 -26.93 -7.17
N ALA A 23 25.26 -27.54 -7.44
CA ALA A 23 25.92 -27.47 -8.74
C ALA A 23 25.43 -28.63 -9.63
N VAL A 24 25.59 -28.45 -10.96
CA VAL A 24 25.28 -29.35 -12.11
C VAL A 24 23.93 -29.01 -12.76
N ASP A 25 23.80 -28.62 -14.04
CA ASP A 25 24.59 -28.92 -15.24
C ASP A 25 24.63 -27.73 -16.21
N VAL A 26 25.79 -27.48 -16.82
CA VAL A 26 25.99 -26.49 -17.89
C VAL A 26 26.05 -27.25 -19.21
N ARG A 27 24.90 -27.40 -19.88
CA ARG A 27 24.87 -27.67 -21.33
C ARG A 27 23.52 -27.38 -21.97
N GLY A 28 23.52 -26.37 -22.84
CA GLY A 28 22.64 -26.37 -24.01
C GLY A 28 21.37 -25.54 -23.94
N ALA A 29 21.50 -24.22 -23.83
CA ALA A 29 20.61 -23.30 -24.53
C ALA A 29 21.26 -21.91 -24.60
N ARG A 30 21.95 -21.63 -25.71
CA ARG A 30 22.07 -20.24 -26.18
C ARG A 30 20.65 -19.76 -26.47
N ARG A 31 19.98 -19.17 -25.48
CA ARG A 31 18.95 -18.16 -25.72
C ARG A 31 19.57 -16.83 -25.35
N GLN A 32 20.15 -16.22 -26.38
CA GLN A 32 20.27 -14.78 -26.46
C GLN A 32 18.86 -14.23 -26.29
N VAL A 33 18.53 -13.78 -25.09
CA VAL A 33 17.29 -13.05 -24.84
C VAL A 33 17.66 -11.58 -25.04
N ASP A 34 17.09 -11.01 -26.09
CA ASP A 34 17.16 -9.60 -26.46
C ASP A 34 16.98 -8.70 -25.24
N LEU A 35 18.08 -8.09 -24.83
CA LEU A 35 18.16 -7.19 -23.69
C LEU A 35 17.85 -5.76 -24.14
N VAL A 36 16.77 -5.52 -24.88
CA VAL A 36 16.42 -4.16 -25.36
C VAL A 36 14.91 -3.98 -25.61
N ASN A 37 14.02 -4.14 -24.61
CA ASN A 37 12.71 -3.44 -24.64
C ASN A 37 11.85 -3.42 -23.35
N ASP A 38 12.33 -3.92 -22.20
CA ASP A 38 11.45 -4.20 -21.06
C ASP A 38 11.25 -3.04 -20.05
N GLY A 39 11.98 -1.93 -20.20
CA GLY A 39 11.90 -0.80 -19.26
C GLY A 39 10.65 0.09 -19.45
N VAL A 40 10.11 0.14 -20.67
CA VAL A 40 8.94 0.97 -20.99
C VAL A 40 7.64 0.22 -20.66
N SER A 41 7.59 -1.09 -20.91
CA SER A 41 6.38 -1.89 -20.65
C SER A 41 6.10 -2.08 -19.16
N ALA A 42 7.12 -2.28 -18.33
CA ALA A 42 6.94 -2.40 -16.88
C ALA A 42 6.41 -1.10 -16.25
N SER A 43 6.98 0.05 -16.65
CA SER A 43 6.56 1.35 -16.13
C SER A 43 5.17 1.78 -16.61
N GLU A 44 4.78 1.43 -17.84
CA GLU A 44 3.43 1.68 -18.34
C GLU A 44 2.39 0.79 -17.63
N SER A 45 2.71 -0.49 -17.40
CA SER A 45 1.84 -1.39 -16.65
C SER A 45 1.64 -0.94 -15.19
N GLU A 46 2.68 -0.45 -14.53
CA GLU A 46 2.59 0.10 -13.18
C GLU A 46 1.76 1.39 -13.14
N ARG A 47 1.92 2.26 -14.14
CA ARG A 47 1.12 3.48 -14.25
C ARG A 47 -0.35 3.15 -14.46
N GLN A 48 -0.66 2.20 -15.33
CA GLN A 48 -2.03 1.76 -15.57
C GLN A 48 -2.67 1.18 -14.30
N ALA A 49 -1.95 0.32 -13.58
CA ALA A 49 -2.44 -0.25 -12.32
C ALA A 49 -2.74 0.84 -11.26
N LEU A 50 -1.90 1.87 -11.20
CA LEU A 50 -2.14 3.01 -10.31
C LEU A 50 -3.39 3.81 -10.72
N GLU A 51 -3.54 4.12 -12.01
CA GLU A 51 -4.70 4.83 -12.55
C GLU A 51 -6.01 4.07 -12.28
N GLU A 52 -6.01 2.75 -12.49
CA GLU A 52 -7.15 1.87 -12.17
C GLU A 52 -7.47 1.89 -10.67
N ALA A 53 -6.46 1.76 -9.80
CA ALA A 53 -6.66 1.78 -8.35
C ALA A 53 -7.20 3.13 -7.84
N VAL A 54 -6.75 4.24 -8.43
CA VAL A 54 -7.29 5.58 -8.13
C VAL A 54 -8.75 5.65 -8.55
N SER A 55 -9.08 5.29 -9.79
CA SER A 55 -10.43 5.33 -10.34
C SER A 55 -11.41 4.48 -9.52
N ASP A 56 -11.03 3.26 -9.15
CA ASP A 56 -11.83 2.38 -8.31
C ASP A 56 -12.14 3.01 -6.95
N CYS A 57 -11.11 3.57 -6.30
CA CYS A 57 -11.27 4.25 -5.01
C CYS A 57 -12.19 5.46 -5.12
N GLU A 58 -12.08 6.26 -6.19
CA GLU A 58 -12.95 7.40 -6.43
C GLU A 58 -14.41 7.00 -6.56
N GLN A 59 -14.70 5.97 -7.37
CA GLN A 59 -16.07 5.52 -7.61
C GLN A 59 -16.70 4.96 -6.34
N LEU A 60 -15.96 4.17 -5.56
CA LEU A 60 -16.41 3.66 -4.27
C LEU A 60 -16.59 4.80 -3.26
N PHE A 61 -15.65 5.72 -3.17
CA PHE A 61 -15.74 6.85 -2.26
C PHE A 61 -16.92 7.76 -2.61
N ALA A 62 -17.13 8.06 -3.89
CA ALA A 62 -18.31 8.79 -4.35
C ALA A 62 -19.61 8.06 -3.96
N SER A 63 -19.63 6.72 -4.04
CA SER A 63 -20.76 5.90 -3.61
C SER A 63 -20.99 5.96 -2.10
N VAL A 64 -19.93 5.94 -1.28
CA VAL A 64 -20.00 6.14 0.18
C VAL A 64 -20.57 7.53 0.50
N MET A 65 -20.08 8.56 -0.17
CA MET A 65 -20.48 9.95 0.03
C MET A 65 -21.94 10.21 -0.40
N ALA A 66 -22.37 9.60 -1.51
CA ALA A 66 -23.75 9.68 -1.98
C ALA A 66 -24.75 9.09 -0.98
N ARG A 67 -24.33 8.07 -0.21
CA ARG A 67 -25.15 7.46 0.85
C ARG A 67 -25.20 8.30 2.13
N SER A 68 -24.30 9.26 2.32
CA SER A 68 -24.21 10.08 3.53
C SER A 68 -23.79 11.52 3.23
N SER A 69 -24.78 12.38 2.94
CA SER A 69 -24.55 13.80 2.64
C SER A 69 -23.96 14.60 3.81
N HIS A 70 -24.18 14.15 5.05
CA HIS A 70 -23.56 14.75 6.24
C HIS A 70 -22.04 14.49 6.27
N LEU A 71 -21.64 13.25 5.98
CA LEU A 71 -20.23 12.85 5.95
C LEU A 71 -19.46 13.68 4.91
N ALA A 72 -20.11 14.01 3.79
CA ALA A 72 -19.47 14.81 2.74
C ALA A 72 -19.06 16.21 3.21
N ARG A 73 -19.94 16.91 3.93
CA ARG A 73 -19.64 18.24 4.46
C ARG A 73 -18.60 18.20 5.56
N GLU A 74 -18.62 17.18 6.41
CA GLU A 74 -17.62 17.00 7.47
C GLU A 74 -16.23 16.76 6.90
N ILE A 75 -16.12 15.89 5.89
CA ILE A 75 -14.85 15.59 5.24
C ILE A 75 -14.24 16.85 4.63
N GLU A 76 -15.03 17.62 3.88
CA GLU A 76 -14.55 18.85 3.25
C GLU A 76 -14.11 19.88 4.31
N SER A 77 -14.85 20.02 5.41
CA SER A 77 -14.51 20.98 6.48
C SER A 77 -13.28 20.59 7.30
N GLN A 78 -13.01 19.29 7.49
CA GLN A 78 -11.95 18.82 8.39
C GLN A 78 -10.66 18.45 7.65
N TYR A 79 -10.79 17.90 6.44
CA TYR A 79 -9.66 17.34 5.68
C TYR A 79 -9.40 18.09 4.37
N GLY A 80 -10.25 19.07 4.04
CA GLY A 80 -10.16 19.83 2.81
C GLY A 80 -10.58 19.04 1.58
N SER A 81 -10.25 19.60 0.41
CA SER A 81 -10.56 18.99 -0.88
C SER A 81 -9.62 17.84 -1.23
N ARG A 82 -10.10 16.98 -2.13
CA ARG A 82 -9.33 15.86 -2.68
C ARG A 82 -8.04 16.36 -3.38
N PRO A 83 -6.86 15.83 -3.04
CA PRO A 83 -5.62 16.09 -3.76
C PRO A 83 -5.62 15.54 -5.20
N ALA A 84 -4.96 16.22 -6.13
CA ALA A 84 -4.81 15.77 -7.52
C ALA A 84 -3.71 14.71 -7.71
N ASP A 85 -2.68 14.73 -6.86
CA ASP A 85 -1.59 13.77 -6.88
C ASP A 85 -2.02 12.44 -6.26
N SER A 86 -1.74 11.32 -6.94
CA SER A 86 -2.20 9.99 -6.53
C SER A 86 -1.65 9.54 -5.17
N GLU A 87 -0.40 9.88 -4.87
CA GLU A 87 0.20 9.56 -3.58
C GLU A 87 -0.49 10.33 -2.45
N ARG A 88 -0.61 11.66 -2.59
CA ARG A 88 -1.34 12.49 -1.62
C ARG A 88 -2.79 12.08 -1.49
N PHE A 89 -3.45 11.75 -2.60
CA PHE A 89 -4.82 11.25 -2.60
C PHE A 89 -4.94 9.98 -1.77
N SER A 90 -4.02 9.02 -1.93
CA SER A 90 -4.06 7.76 -1.18
C SER A 90 -3.92 7.96 0.34
N PHE A 91 -3.08 8.90 0.79
CA PHE A 91 -2.96 9.27 2.20
C PHE A 91 -4.17 10.06 2.73
N TRP A 92 -4.68 10.99 1.93
CA TRP A 92 -5.88 11.75 2.25
C TRP A 92 -7.07 10.81 2.44
N LEU A 93 -7.28 9.87 1.51
CA LEU A 93 -8.31 8.85 1.60
C LEU A 93 -8.11 7.96 2.84
N SER A 94 -6.88 7.51 3.08
CA SER A 94 -6.54 6.75 4.28
C SER A 94 -6.89 7.50 5.58
N SER A 95 -6.76 8.83 5.58
CA SER A 95 -7.01 9.68 6.75
C SER A 95 -8.51 9.89 7.03
N ILE A 96 -9.35 9.90 6.01
CA ILE A 96 -10.80 10.13 6.16
C ILE A 96 -11.61 8.86 6.35
N LEU A 97 -11.09 7.70 5.94
CA LEU A 97 -11.83 6.44 6.05
C LEU A 97 -12.14 6.10 7.52
N PRO A 98 -13.41 5.80 7.86
CA PRO A 98 -13.85 5.44 9.20
C PRO A 98 -13.55 3.97 9.48
N VAL A 99 -12.27 3.62 9.61
CA VAL A 99 -11.78 2.25 9.82
C VAL A 99 -11.17 2.08 11.21
N PRO A 100 -11.12 0.85 11.75
CA PRO A 100 -10.45 0.54 13.01
C PRO A 100 -9.00 1.04 13.06
N TYR A 101 -8.51 1.34 14.25
CA TYR A 101 -7.15 1.86 14.45
C TYR A 101 -6.05 0.95 13.89
N GLY A 102 -6.22 -0.38 13.97
CA GLY A 102 -5.29 -1.35 13.39
C GLY A 102 -5.14 -1.18 11.88
N ASP A 103 -6.26 -1.09 11.16
CA ASP A 103 -6.28 -0.89 9.72
C ASP A 103 -5.75 0.50 9.34
N LYS A 104 -6.07 1.51 10.17
CA LYS A 104 -5.54 2.87 10.01
C LYS A 104 -4.03 2.91 10.05
N HIS A 105 -3.40 2.17 10.97
CA HIS A 105 -1.95 2.07 11.06
C HIS A 105 -1.38 1.49 9.77
N CYS A 106 -1.91 0.35 9.30
CA CYS A 106 -1.48 -0.30 8.06
C CYS A 106 -1.55 0.65 6.85
N LEU A 107 -2.66 1.38 6.71
CA LEU A 107 -2.84 2.35 5.63
C LEU A 107 -1.81 3.48 5.69
N LEU A 108 -1.59 4.07 6.87
CA LEU A 108 -0.70 5.23 7.02
C LEU A 108 0.80 4.85 6.98
N THR A 109 1.16 3.59 7.23
CA THR A 109 2.55 3.10 7.14
C THR A 109 2.87 2.40 5.82
N CYS A 110 1.88 2.13 4.97
CA CYS A 110 2.11 1.55 3.65
C CYS A 110 2.91 2.52 2.78
N LEU A 111 4.05 2.09 2.22
CA LEU A 111 4.91 2.96 1.41
C LEU A 111 4.51 2.98 -0.07
N ASN A 112 3.86 1.91 -0.55
CA ASN A 112 3.45 1.80 -1.94
C ASN A 112 2.04 2.42 -2.13
N THR A 113 1.93 3.41 -3.01
CA THR A 113 0.66 4.10 -3.29
C THR A 113 -0.42 3.17 -3.82
N THR A 114 -0.09 2.29 -4.76
CA THR A 114 -1.04 1.35 -5.38
C THR A 114 -1.54 0.33 -4.35
N GLU A 115 -0.65 -0.20 -3.50
CA GLU A 115 -1.03 -1.11 -2.41
C GLU A 115 -1.94 -0.41 -1.40
N ARG A 116 -1.60 0.84 -1.00
CA ARG A 116 -2.45 1.62 -0.09
C ARG A 116 -3.84 1.88 -0.66
N LEU A 117 -3.94 2.23 -1.93
CA LEU A 117 -5.23 2.40 -2.61
C LEU A 117 -6.02 1.09 -2.67
N THR A 118 -5.34 -0.03 -2.94
CA THR A 118 -5.96 -1.37 -2.91
C THR A 118 -6.55 -1.68 -1.52
N LEU A 119 -5.81 -1.41 -0.45
CA LEU A 119 -6.29 -1.57 0.92
C LEU A 119 -7.49 -0.66 1.22
N CYS A 120 -7.43 0.62 0.82
CA CYS A 120 -8.55 1.56 0.95
C CYS A 120 -9.81 1.02 0.25
N ARG A 121 -9.66 0.52 -0.98
CA ARG A 121 -10.75 -0.07 -1.78
C ARG A 121 -11.39 -1.24 -1.04
N ASP A 122 -10.60 -2.17 -0.54
CA ASP A 122 -11.10 -3.40 0.08
C ASP A 122 -11.81 -3.10 1.41
N LEU A 123 -11.31 -2.14 2.19
CA LEU A 123 -11.97 -1.64 3.40
C LEU A 123 -13.30 -0.92 3.07
N MET A 124 -13.34 -0.11 2.01
CA MET A 124 -14.58 0.52 1.57
C MET A 124 -15.62 -0.51 1.11
N ARG A 125 -15.23 -1.52 0.34
CA ARG A 125 -16.13 -2.62 -0.07
C ARG A 125 -16.71 -3.36 1.14
N THR A 126 -15.86 -3.70 2.10
CA THR A 126 -16.29 -4.33 3.36
C THR A 126 -17.31 -3.46 4.10
N SER A 127 -17.08 -2.14 4.17
CA SER A 127 -18.02 -1.20 4.81
C SER A 127 -19.36 -1.06 4.07
N LEU A 128 -19.36 -1.26 2.75
CA LEU A 128 -20.55 -1.22 1.90
C LEU A 128 -21.30 -2.55 1.88
N GLY A 129 -20.72 -3.63 2.41
CA GLY A 129 -21.27 -5.00 2.36
C GLY A 129 -21.17 -5.64 0.97
N MET A 130 -20.12 -5.29 0.21
CA MET A 130 -19.85 -5.78 -1.15
C MET A 130 -18.72 -6.80 -1.20
#